data_AF-A0A8D6UFF7-F1
#
_entry.id   AF-A0A8D6UFF7-F1
#
_cell.length_a   1.000
_cell.length_b   1.000
_cell.length_c   1.000
_cell.angle_alpha   90.00
_cell.angle_beta   90.00
_cell.angle_gamma   90.00
#
_symmetry.space_group_name_H-M   'P 1'
#
loop_
_entity.id
_entity.type
_entity.pdbx_description
1 polymer ?
#
loop_
_entity_poly.entity_id
_entity_poly.type
_entity_poly.pdbx_seq_one_letter_code
_entity_poly.pdbx_strand_id
1 'polypeptide(L)'
;MFAGLPAVMAPDALLVVYGPFNRDGQFTSQSNRAFDTMLRERDAASGIRDAEAVDALAASVGLQLLDDVALPANNCCRVWSRQSR
;
A
#
# COMPACT_ATOMS: atom_id res chain seq x y z
N MET A 1 8.27 6.78 -0.91
CA MET A 1 7.56 6.13 0.20
C MET A 1 8.47 5.20 0.99
N PHE A 2 9.09 4.16 0.39
CA PHE A 2 9.81 3.12 1.16
C PHE A 2 11.35 3.17 1.16
N ALA A 3 11.97 4.17 0.53
CA ALA A 3 13.42 4.23 0.33
C ALA A 3 14.27 4.18 1.63
N GLY A 4 13.72 4.57 2.78
CA GLY A 4 14.41 4.52 4.07
C GLY A 4 14.35 3.16 4.79
N LEU A 5 13.45 2.25 4.36
CA LEU A 5 13.24 0.97 5.06
C LEU A 5 14.49 0.06 5.08
N PRO A 6 15.28 -0.08 3.99
CA PRO A 6 16.44 -0.96 4.00
C PRO A 6 17.45 -0.69 5.12
N ALA A 7 17.55 0.56 5.58
CA ALA A 7 18.49 0.96 6.62
C ALA A 7 18.04 0.58 8.05
N VAL A 8 16.76 0.25 8.25
CA VAL A 8 16.16 0.07 9.58
C VAL A 8 15.49 -1.29 9.79
N MET A 9 15.21 -2.03 8.72
CA MET A 9 14.55 -3.34 8.84
C MET A 9 15.52 -4.39 9.42
N ALA A 10 15.05 -5.18 10.39
CA ALA A 10 15.73 -6.40 10.82
C ALA A 10 15.58 -7.52 9.76
N PRO A 11 16.37 -8.61 9.84
CA PRO A 11 16.01 -9.87 9.17
C PRO A 11 14.58 -10.27 9.52
N ASP A 12 13.86 -10.86 8.55
CA ASP A 12 12.48 -11.34 8.68
C ASP A 12 11.44 -10.27 9.11
N ALA A 13 11.76 -8.98 8.98
CA ALA A 13 10.84 -7.90 9.30
C ALA A 13 9.57 -7.95 8.44
N LEU A 14 8.43 -7.62 9.05
CA LEU A 14 7.15 -7.42 8.36
C LEU A 14 6.86 -5.93 8.19
N LEU A 15 6.48 -5.54 6.98
CA LEU A 15 5.83 -4.27 6.71
C LEU A 15 4.34 -4.52 6.51
N VAL A 16 3.49 -3.82 7.26
CA VAL A 16 2.04 -3.87 7.09
C VAL A 16 1.54 -2.47 6.78
N VAL A 17 0.86 -2.30 5.65
CA VAL A 17 0.19 -1.04 5.29
C VAL A 17 -1.29 -1.29 5.21
N TYR A 18 -2.04 -0.53 5.99
CA TYR A 18 -3.49 -0.56 6.07
C TYR A 18 -4.09 0.65 5.36
N GLY A 19 -5.12 0.41 4.55
CA GLY A 19 -5.92 1.48 3.98
C GLY A 19 -6.73 1.04 2.75
N PRO A 20 -7.42 2.00 2.11
CA PRO A 20 -8.04 1.75 0.84
C PRO A 20 -6.97 1.72 -0.26
N PHE A 21 -7.11 0.79 -1.19
CA PHE A 21 -6.30 0.71 -2.39
C PHE A 21 -7.20 0.57 -3.62
N ASN A 22 -6.73 1.13 -4.72
CA ASN A 22 -7.27 0.85 -6.05
C ASN A 22 -6.67 -0.44 -6.59
N ARG A 23 -7.31 -1.05 -7.59
CA ARG A 23 -6.80 -2.20 -8.32
C ARG A 23 -6.95 -1.97 -9.81
N ASP A 24 -5.91 -2.32 -10.58
CA ASP A 24 -5.87 -2.12 -12.03
C ASP A 24 -6.20 -0.67 -12.46
N GLY A 25 -5.81 0.32 -11.65
CA GLY A 25 -6.11 1.74 -11.88
C GLY A 25 -7.58 2.13 -11.63
N GLN A 26 -8.40 1.23 -11.08
CA GLN A 26 -9.81 1.44 -10.83
C GLN A 26 -10.12 1.56 -9.34
N PHE A 27 -11.08 2.44 -9.00
CA PHE A 27 -11.61 2.55 -7.65
C PHE A 27 -12.42 1.31 -7.29
N THR A 28 -12.14 0.76 -6.11
CA THR A 28 -12.81 -0.43 -5.56
C THR A 28 -14.20 -0.15 -5.00
N SER A 29 -14.57 1.12 -4.80
CA SER A 29 -15.91 1.53 -4.37
C SER A 29 -16.21 3.01 -4.69
N GLN A 30 -17.49 3.37 -4.70
CA GLN A 30 -17.91 4.78 -4.85
C GLN A 30 -17.44 5.66 -3.68
N SER A 31 -17.44 5.12 -2.45
CA SER A 31 -16.93 5.83 -1.27
C SER A 31 -15.43 6.11 -1.39
N ASN A 32 -14.65 5.16 -1.91
CA ASN A 32 -13.22 5.35 -2.14
C ASN A 32 -12.96 6.44 -3.20
N ARG A 33 -13.76 6.49 -4.27
CA ARG A 33 -13.68 7.57 -5.25
C ARG A 33 -13.94 8.94 -4.61
N ALA A 34 -15.00 9.07 -3.81
CA ALA A 34 -15.32 10.34 -3.15
C ALA A 34 -14.24 10.75 -2.14
N PHE A 35 -13.72 9.78 -1.38
CA PHE A 35 -12.63 10.00 -0.43
C PHE A 35 -11.35 10.46 -1.13
N ASP A 36 -11.01 9.84 -2.26
CA ASP A 36 -9.88 10.21 -3.08
C ASP A 36 -9.96 11.65 -3.62
N THR A 37 -11.13 12.07 -4.12
CA THR A 37 -11.36 13.46 -4.52
C THR A 37 -11.09 14.42 -3.37
N MET A 38 -11.64 14.13 -2.19
CA MET A 38 -11.43 14.97 -1.00
C MET A 38 -9.95 15.04 -0.58
N LEU A 39 -9.21 13.92 -0.66
CA LEU A 39 -7.77 13.91 -0.39
C LEU A 39 -7.02 14.82 -1.37
N ARG A 40 -7.35 14.75 -2.66
CA ARG A 40 -6.69 15.52 -3.73
C ARG A 40 -7.03 17.00 -3.71
N GLU A 41 -8.23 17.37 -3.30
CA GLU A 41 -8.62 18.77 -3.07
C GLU A 41 -7.77 19.42 -1.99
N ARG A 42 -7.41 18.68 -0.93
CA ARG A 42 -6.54 19.16 0.14
C ARG A 42 -5.07 19.21 -0.28
N ASP A 43 -4.61 18.18 -0.99
CA ASP A 43 -3.24 18.08 -1.51
C ASP A 43 -3.22 17.21 -2.78
N ALA A 44 -2.82 17.79 -3.91
CA ALA A 44 -2.82 17.09 -5.19
C ALA A 44 -1.90 15.86 -5.24
N ALA A 45 -0.87 15.80 -4.37
CA ALA A 45 -0.01 14.63 -4.24
C ALA A 45 -0.63 13.51 -3.38
N SER A 46 -1.70 13.82 -2.63
CA SER A 46 -2.49 12.85 -1.88
C SER A 46 -3.42 12.04 -2.80
N GLY A 47 -4.19 11.12 -2.22
CA GLY A 47 -5.12 10.26 -2.94
C GLY A 47 -4.84 8.77 -2.74
N ILE A 48 -5.82 7.94 -3.07
CA ILE A 48 -5.74 6.48 -2.98
C ILE A 48 -4.74 5.98 -4.01
N ARG A 49 -3.88 5.05 -3.60
CA ARG A 49 -2.85 4.45 -4.45
C ARG A 49 -3.33 3.12 -5.02
N ASP A 50 -2.82 2.78 -6.19
CA ASP A 50 -2.95 1.44 -6.74
C ASP A 50 -2.13 0.46 -5.90
N ALA A 51 -2.78 -0.65 -5.57
CA ALA A 51 -2.20 -1.80 -4.90
C ALA A 51 -0.84 -2.21 -5.49
N GLU A 52 -0.82 -2.39 -6.80
CA GLU A 52 0.29 -2.93 -7.56
C GLU A 52 1.47 -1.95 -7.58
N ALA A 53 1.19 -0.64 -7.58
CA ALA A 53 2.22 0.38 -7.49
C ALA A 53 2.91 0.37 -6.12
N VAL A 54 2.15 0.13 -5.05
CA VAL A 54 2.71 0.02 -3.69
C VAL A 54 3.50 -1.29 -3.55
N ASP A 55 3.01 -2.39 -4.11
CA ASP A 55 3.73 -3.66 -4.15
C ASP A 55 5.07 -3.53 -4.88
N ALA A 56 5.09 -2.84 -6.03
CA ALA A 56 6.32 -2.57 -6.78
C ALA A 56 7.34 -1.74 -5.97
N LEU A 57 6.85 -0.74 -5.21
CA LEU A 57 7.71 0.03 -4.31
C LEU A 57 8.29 -0.84 -3.20
N ALA A 58 7.50 -1.74 -2.62
CA ALA A 58 7.97 -2.67 -1.59
C ALA A 58 9.01 -3.65 -2.16
N ALA A 59 8.75 -4.23 -3.34
CA ALA A 59 9.68 -5.10 -4.05
C ALA A 59 11.03 -4.40 -4.33
N SER A 60 11.00 -3.12 -4.70
CA SER A 60 12.22 -2.34 -4.96
C SER A 60 13.16 -2.20 -3.76
N VAL A 61 12.65 -2.42 -2.54
CA VAL A 61 13.42 -2.35 -1.28
C VAL A 61 13.64 -3.72 -0.64
N GLY A 62 13.40 -4.81 -1.38
CA GLY A 62 13.67 -6.18 -0.94
C GLY A 62 12.56 -6.79 -0.07
N LEU A 63 11.36 -6.23 -0.11
CA LEU A 63 10.18 -6.79 0.54
C LEU A 63 9.37 -7.63 -0.46
N GLN A 64 8.92 -8.81 -0.06
CA GLN A 64 8.05 -9.66 -0.85
C GLN A 64 6.62 -9.63 -0.30
N LEU A 65 5.62 -9.52 -1.18
CA LEU A 65 4.22 -9.57 -0.77
C LEU A 65 3.92 -10.96 -0.19
N LEU A 66 3.44 -10.97 1.04
CA LEU A 66 3.08 -12.17 1.79
C LEU A 66 1.57 -12.37 1.79
N ASP A 67 0.78 -11.29 1.97
CA ASP A 67 -0.67 -11.37 2.03
C ASP A 67 -1.36 -10.05 1.65
N ASP A 68 -2.60 -10.14 1.18
CA ASP A 68 -3.52 -9.03 0.89
C ASP A 68 -4.87 -9.32 1.55
N VAL A 69 -4.99 -8.89 2.81
CA VAL A 69 -6.11 -9.24 3.68
C VAL A 69 -7.24 -8.23 3.54
N ALA A 70 -8.36 -8.65 2.97
CA ALA A 70 -9.56 -7.82 2.89
C ALA A 70 -10.14 -7.50 4.29
N LEU A 71 -10.52 -6.24 4.50
CA LEU A 71 -11.10 -5.74 5.74
C LEU A 71 -12.41 -4.98 5.46
N PRO A 72 -13.22 -4.72 6.50
CA PRO A 72 -14.43 -3.92 6.35
C PRO A 72 -14.19 -2.53 5.74
N ALA A 73 -15.26 -1.91 5.26
CA ALA A 73 -15.25 -0.56 4.68
C ALA A 73 -14.33 -0.38 3.46
N ASN A 74 -14.20 -1.41 2.62
CA ASN A 74 -13.41 -1.39 1.38
C ASN A 74 -11.91 -1.10 1.60
N ASN A 75 -11.38 -1.51 2.75
CA ASN A 75 -9.96 -1.44 3.07
C ASN A 75 -9.30 -2.82 2.97
N CYS A 76 -7.98 -2.84 2.89
CA CYS A 76 -7.20 -4.06 3.09
C CYS A 76 -5.91 -3.78 3.87
N CYS A 77 -5.32 -4.86 4.38
CA CYS A 77 -3.95 -4.86 4.88
C CYS A 77 -3.08 -5.56 3.84
N ARG A 78 -2.08 -4.83 3.33
CA ARG A 78 -0.99 -5.42 2.57
C ARG A 78 0.15 -5.76 3.51
N VAL A 79 0.57 -7.01 3.50
CA VAL A 79 1.62 -7.54 4.35
C VAL A 79 2.77 -7.95 3.46
N TRP A 80 3.95 -7.37 3.68
CA TRP A 80 5.19 -7.80 3.04
C TRP A 80 6.18 -8.28 4.09
N SER A 81 7.02 -9.25 3.73
CA SER A 81 8.15 -9.68 4.55
C SER A 81 9.47 -9.36 3.88
N ARG A 82 10.47 -9.02 4.69
CA ARG A 82 11.86 -9.00 4.24
C ARG A 82 12.31 -10.46 4.15
N GLN A 83 12.65 -10.92 2.96
CA GLN A 83 13.34 -12.19 2.85
C GLN A 83 14.79 -12.02 3.24
N SER A 84 15.18 -12.72 4.29
CA SER A 84 16.59 -12.98 4.59
C SER A 84 17.16 -13.81 3.44
N ARG A 85 18.13 -13.26 2.71
CA ARG A 85 18.94 -14.03 1.75
C ARG A 85 19.93 -14.92 2.50
#